data_AF-A0AAU1LD96-F1
#
_entry.id   AF-A0AAU1LD96-F1
#
_cell.length_a   1.000
_cell.length_b   1.000
_cell.length_c   1.000
_cell.angle_alpha   90.00
_cell.angle_beta   90.00
_cell.angle_gamma   90.00
#
_symmetry.space_group_name_H-M   'P 1'
#
loop_
_entity.id
_entity.type
_entity.pdbx_description
1 polymer ?
#
loop_
_entity_poly.entity_id
_entity_poly.type
_entity_poly.pdbx_seq_one_letter_code
_entity_poly.pdbx_strand_id
1 'polypeptide(L)'
;MAQRKGCLIGCGVVLVLGIAAVAAVVFGVGKVVDAAGKALLEPDVYQSVNVGDPEGAVRAKMPSGESFIKGALKSGGPAEPEGSVCSWYISAADGKDGEETVFRFCFKDGKLAEKVQYGMK
;
A
#
# COMPACT_ATOMS: atom_id res chain seq x y z
N MET A 1 6.20 23.72 61.12
CA MET A 1 7.26 23.61 60.10
C MET A 1 6.60 23.27 58.77
N ALA A 2 6.69 24.18 57.79
CA ALA A 2 6.10 24.03 56.47
C ALA A 2 7.06 23.28 55.55
N GLN A 3 6.67 22.15 54.94
CA GLN A 3 7.40 21.68 53.76
C GLN A 3 6.55 20.80 52.82
N ARG A 4 6.01 21.47 51.79
CA ARG A 4 5.95 21.05 50.38
C ARG A 4 5.12 19.80 50.03
N LYS A 5 3.80 20.03 49.90
CA LYS A 5 3.01 19.46 48.79
C LYS A 5 3.68 19.90 47.48
N GLY A 6 3.93 18.97 46.55
CA GLY A 6 4.20 19.35 45.15
C GLY A 6 5.37 18.70 44.41
N CYS A 7 5.84 17.50 44.77
CA CYS A 7 6.96 16.85 44.03
C CYS A 7 6.60 15.54 43.32
N LEU A 8 5.40 15.00 43.49
CA LEU A 8 5.03 13.69 42.91
C LEU A 8 4.19 13.78 41.63
N ILE A 9 3.65 14.95 41.29
CA ILE A 9 2.78 15.11 40.10
C ILE A 9 3.60 15.40 38.83
N GLY A 10 4.83 15.90 38.96
CA GLY A 10 5.68 16.30 37.82
C GLY A 10 6.30 15.14 37.03
N CYS A 11 6.66 14.03 37.68
CA CYS A 11 7.30 12.90 36.99
C CYS A 11 6.32 12.09 36.12
N GLY A 12 5.05 11.99 36.52
CA GLY A 12 4.05 11.23 35.76
C GLY A 12 3.70 11.89 34.43
N VAL A 13 3.63 13.22 34.39
CA VAL A 13 3.27 13.98 33.18
C VAL A 13 4.35 13.89 32.10
N VAL A 14 5.63 13.93 32.49
CA VAL A 14 6.76 13.80 31.56
C VAL A 14 6.83 12.39 30.96
N LEU A 15 6.57 11.34 31.77
CA LEU A 15 6.52 9.95 31.29
C LEU A 15 5.38 9.73 30.29
N VAL A 16 4.17 10.23 30.59
CA VAL A 16 3.01 10.05 29.70
C VAL A 16 3.18 10.82 28.39
N LEU A 17 3.68 12.06 28.43
CA LEU A 17 3.98 12.85 27.22
C LEU A 17 5.13 12.23 26.41
N GLY A 18 6.15 11.68 27.08
CA GLY A 18 7.24 10.97 26.42
C GLY A 18 6.77 9.72 25.70
N ILE A 19 5.94 8.89 26.34
CA ILE A 19 5.36 7.68 25.71
C ILE A 19 4.44 8.05 24.55
N ALA A 20 3.61 9.10 24.69
CA ALA A 20 2.76 9.59 23.61
C ALA A 20 3.56 10.13 22.43
N ALA A 21 4.66 10.86 22.69
CA ALA A 21 5.56 11.36 21.64
C ALA A 21 6.29 10.22 20.92
N VAL A 22 6.79 9.22 21.66
CA VAL A 22 7.40 8.03 21.06
C VAL A 22 6.38 7.24 20.25
N ALA A 23 5.16 7.06 20.76
CA ALA A 23 4.08 6.41 20.02
C ALA A 23 3.72 7.20 18.75
N ALA A 24 3.63 8.53 18.81
CA ALA A 24 3.36 9.40 17.67
C ALA A 24 4.49 9.37 16.63
N VAL A 25 5.76 9.26 17.05
CA VAL A 25 6.91 9.11 16.14
C VAL A 25 6.91 7.71 15.52
N VAL A 26 6.62 6.64 16.27
CA VAL A 26 6.53 5.28 15.70
C VAL A 26 5.36 5.16 14.73
N PHE A 27 4.19 5.72 15.07
CA PHE A 27 3.03 5.74 14.16
C PHE A 27 3.24 6.69 12.98
N GLY A 28 3.92 7.82 13.19
CA GLY A 28 4.22 8.82 12.17
C GLY A 28 5.24 8.33 11.16
N VAL A 29 6.36 7.75 11.60
CA VAL A 29 7.40 7.19 10.74
C VAL A 29 6.89 5.94 10.02
N GLY A 30 6.12 5.09 10.69
CA GLY A 30 5.47 3.94 10.04
C GLY A 30 4.54 4.33 8.89
N LYS A 31 3.88 5.50 8.97
CA LYS A 31 2.99 6.03 7.92
C LYS A 31 3.74 6.73 6.77
N VAL A 32 4.95 7.22 7.01
CA VAL A 32 5.76 7.95 6.00
C VAL A 32 6.56 7.01 5.12
N VAL A 33 7.07 5.89 5.64
CA VAL A 33 7.71 4.83 4.80
C VAL A 33 6.66 4.06 3.98
N ASP A 34 5.42 4.02 4.49
CA ASP A 34 4.26 3.39 3.89
C ASP A 34 3.76 4.07 2.59
N ALA A 35 4.01 5.37 2.39
CA ALA A 35 3.40 6.11 1.28
C ALA A 35 4.02 5.80 -0.09
N ALA A 36 5.29 5.38 -0.13
CA ALA A 36 5.99 4.98 -1.35
C ALA A 36 5.92 3.47 -1.62
N GLY A 37 5.82 2.63 -0.58
CA GLY A 37 5.82 1.16 -0.71
C GLY A 37 4.45 0.51 -0.93
N LYS A 38 3.33 1.22 -0.69
CA LYS A 38 1.98 0.62 -0.68
C LYS A 38 1.44 0.15 -2.02
N ALA A 39 2.02 0.62 -3.12
CA ALA A 39 1.64 0.23 -4.47
C ALA A 39 2.61 -0.79 -5.09
N LEU A 40 3.69 -1.16 -4.39
CA LEU A 40 4.71 -2.04 -4.92
C LEU A 40 4.28 -3.50 -4.79
N LEU A 41 4.27 -4.21 -5.91
CA LEU A 41 3.94 -5.63 -5.99
C LEU A 41 5.15 -6.41 -6.49
N GLU A 42 5.52 -7.44 -5.75
CA GLU A 42 6.56 -8.37 -6.18
C GLU A 42 6.14 -9.09 -7.47
N PRO A 43 7.02 -9.18 -8.48
CA PRO A 43 6.72 -9.88 -9.74
C PRO A 43 6.26 -11.33 -9.54
N ASP A 44 6.77 -12.00 -8.51
CA ASP A 44 6.40 -13.38 -8.18
C ASP A 44 4.93 -13.49 -7.76
N VAL A 45 4.39 -12.48 -7.07
CA VAL A 45 2.97 -12.43 -6.73
C VAL A 45 2.12 -12.31 -7.99
N TYR A 46 2.52 -11.44 -8.93
CA TYR A 46 1.86 -11.33 -10.24
C TYR A 46 1.87 -12.65 -11.01
N GLN A 47 2.97 -13.39 -10.98
CA GLN A 47 3.08 -14.70 -11.64
C GLN A 47 2.24 -15.78 -10.95
N SER A 48 2.11 -15.73 -9.62
CA SER A 48 1.36 -16.71 -8.82
C SER A 48 -0.16 -16.66 -8.95
N VAL A 49 -0.68 -15.62 -9.61
CA VAL A 49 -2.10 -15.34 -9.78
C VAL A 49 -2.52 -15.63 -11.21
N ASN A 50 -3.63 -16.33 -11.41
CA ASN A 50 -4.11 -16.74 -12.73
C ASN A 50 -5.50 -16.19 -13.03
N VAL A 51 -5.77 -15.97 -14.33
CA VAL A 51 -7.12 -15.62 -14.79
C VAL A 51 -8.08 -16.76 -14.39
N GLY A 52 -9.23 -16.39 -13.81
CA GLY A 52 -10.20 -17.29 -13.23
C GLY A 52 -10.07 -17.47 -11.72
N ASP A 53 -8.97 -17.04 -11.10
CA ASP A 53 -8.80 -17.12 -9.64
C ASP A 53 -9.88 -16.31 -8.91
N PRO A 54 -10.32 -16.76 -7.71
CA PRO A 54 -11.28 -16.01 -6.90
C PRO A 54 -10.72 -14.64 -6.50
N GLU A 55 -11.52 -13.58 -6.65
CA GLU A 55 -11.13 -12.21 -6.35
C GLU A 55 -10.57 -12.07 -4.93
N GLY A 56 -11.24 -12.67 -3.94
CA GLY A 56 -10.77 -12.62 -2.55
C GLY A 56 -9.39 -13.26 -2.35
N ALA A 57 -9.11 -14.38 -3.04
CA ALA A 57 -7.82 -15.06 -2.96
C ALA A 57 -6.70 -14.25 -3.63
N VAL A 58 -7.01 -13.56 -4.74
CA VAL A 58 -6.07 -12.66 -5.40
C VAL A 58 -5.80 -11.44 -4.52
N ARG A 59 -6.85 -10.76 -4.04
CA ARG A 59 -6.73 -9.55 -3.21
C ARG A 59 -6.00 -9.81 -1.89
N ALA A 60 -6.12 -11.00 -1.31
CA ALA A 60 -5.40 -11.37 -0.09
C ALA A 60 -3.86 -11.41 -0.28
N LYS A 61 -3.37 -11.60 -1.50
CA LYS A 61 -1.95 -11.58 -1.84
C LYS A 61 -1.43 -10.17 -2.19
N MET A 62 -2.34 -9.22 -2.43
CA MET A 62 -1.97 -7.87 -2.85
C MET A 62 -1.65 -6.99 -1.64
N PRO A 63 -0.73 -6.02 -1.76
CA PRO A 63 -0.52 -5.06 -0.71
C PRO A 63 -1.81 -4.27 -0.44
N SER A 64 -2.06 -3.98 0.84
CA SER A 64 -3.17 -3.16 1.31
C SER A 64 -2.93 -1.70 0.96
N GLY A 65 -3.08 -1.38 -0.32
CA GLY A 65 -2.94 -0.07 -0.90
C GLY A 65 -3.53 -0.10 -2.29
N GLU A 66 -4.79 0.33 -2.43
CA GLU A 66 -5.25 0.72 -3.75
C GLU A 66 -4.41 1.93 -4.16
N SER A 67 -3.64 1.77 -5.24
CA SER A 67 -2.82 2.86 -5.78
C SER A 67 -3.72 4.08 -5.98
N PHE A 68 -3.55 5.08 -5.11
CA PHE A 68 -4.10 6.44 -5.26
C PHE A 68 -3.69 7.08 -6.61
N ILE A 69 -2.81 6.42 -7.36
CA ILE A 69 -2.28 6.76 -8.68
C ILE A 69 -3.15 6.18 -9.83
N LYS A 70 -4.34 5.63 -9.54
CA LYS A 70 -5.27 5.06 -10.55
C LYS A 70 -5.49 5.97 -11.77
N GLY A 71 -5.48 7.30 -11.60
CA GLY A 71 -5.60 8.26 -12.71
C GLY A 71 -4.40 8.30 -13.66
N ALA A 72 -3.16 8.29 -13.15
CA ALA A 72 -1.97 8.35 -13.99
C ALA A 72 -1.65 6.98 -14.61
N LEU A 73 -1.81 5.89 -13.85
CA LEU A 73 -1.53 4.52 -14.33
C LEU A 73 -2.52 4.07 -15.42
N LYS A 74 -3.79 4.52 -15.35
CA LYS A 74 -4.83 4.17 -16.32
C LYS A 74 -4.57 4.76 -17.72
N SER A 75 -3.93 5.93 -17.80
CA SER A 75 -3.71 6.61 -19.09
C SER A 75 -2.64 5.94 -19.96
N GLY A 76 -1.72 5.16 -19.39
CA GLY A 76 -0.65 4.47 -20.11
C GLY A 76 -0.92 3.00 -20.44
N GLY A 77 -2.01 2.42 -19.93
CA GLY A 77 -2.29 0.99 -20.03
C GLY A 77 -3.28 0.62 -21.14
N PRO A 78 -3.44 -0.68 -21.43
CA PRO A 78 -4.50 -1.18 -22.31
C PRO A 78 -5.90 -0.75 -21.85
N ALA A 79 -6.93 -0.85 -22.68
CA ALA A 79 -8.31 -0.57 -22.26
C ALA A 79 -8.78 -1.56 -21.16
N GLU A 80 -9.63 -1.11 -20.25
CA GLU A 80 -10.24 -1.97 -19.22
C GLU A 80 -11.38 -2.81 -19.84
N PRO A 81 -11.51 -4.10 -19.49
CA PRO A 81 -12.65 -4.92 -19.92
C PRO A 81 -14.00 -4.38 -19.41
N GLU A 82 -15.05 -4.50 -20.23
CA GLU A 82 -16.38 -3.99 -19.87
C GLU A 82 -16.97 -4.69 -18.64
N GLY A 83 -17.47 -3.87 -17.71
CA GLY A 83 -18.07 -4.33 -16.45
C GLY A 83 -17.06 -4.93 -15.46
N SER A 84 -15.77 -4.65 -15.63
CA SER A 84 -14.73 -5.08 -14.69
C SER A 84 -14.35 -3.96 -13.71
N VAL A 85 -13.86 -4.36 -12.54
CA VAL A 85 -13.26 -3.45 -11.55
C VAL A 85 -11.78 -3.74 -11.51
N CYS A 86 -10.96 -2.80 -11.98
CA CYS A 86 -9.52 -2.96 -12.04
C CYS A 86 -8.77 -2.29 -10.88
N SER A 87 -7.66 -2.92 -10.50
CA SER A 87 -6.65 -2.44 -9.56
C SER A 87 -5.27 -2.45 -10.23
N TRP A 88 -4.43 -1.46 -9.90
CA TRP A 88 -3.10 -1.29 -10.47
C TRP A 88 -2.04 -1.26 -9.38
N TYR A 89 -0.90 -1.86 -9.68
CA TYR A 89 0.27 -1.92 -8.82
C TYR A 89 1.52 -1.64 -9.66
N ILE A 90 2.53 -1.06 -9.03
CA ILE A 90 3.85 -0.85 -9.61
C ILE A 90 4.71 -2.07 -9.23
N SER A 91 5.55 -2.55 -10.14
CA SER A 91 6.50 -3.61 -9.84
C SER A 91 7.48 -3.16 -8.77
N ALA A 92 7.69 -3.99 -7.75
CA ALA A 92 8.75 -3.77 -6.75
C ALA A 92 10.16 -3.95 -7.33
N ALA A 93 10.29 -4.70 -8.42
CA ALA A 93 11.53 -4.81 -9.17
C ALA A 93 11.69 -3.61 -10.11
N ASP A 94 12.92 -3.09 -10.19
CA ASP A 94 13.30 -2.08 -11.19
C ASP A 94 12.88 -2.57 -12.59
N GLY A 95 12.14 -1.75 -13.32
CA GLY A 95 11.75 -2.11 -14.67
C GLY A 95 12.93 -2.08 -15.62
N LYS A 96 12.78 -2.78 -16.75
CA LYS A 96 13.80 -2.83 -17.79
C LYS A 96 14.05 -1.40 -18.28
N ASP A 97 15.32 -1.03 -18.39
CA ASP A 97 15.75 0.26 -18.95
C ASP A 97 15.33 1.51 -18.14
N GLY A 98 14.92 1.34 -16.87
CA GLY A 98 14.50 2.44 -16.00
C GLY A 98 13.04 2.86 -16.16
N GLU A 99 12.26 2.16 -16.99
CA GLU A 99 10.81 2.36 -17.12
C GLU A 99 10.07 1.72 -15.93
N GLU A 100 9.07 2.39 -15.36
CA GLU A 100 8.24 1.78 -14.30
C GLU A 100 7.33 0.69 -14.90
N THR A 101 7.40 -0.54 -14.36
CA THR A 101 6.50 -1.62 -14.78
C THR A 101 5.22 -1.59 -13.95
N VAL A 102 4.07 -1.64 -14.62
CA VAL A 102 2.74 -1.64 -14.00
C VAL A 102 2.04 -2.97 -14.23
N PHE A 103 1.44 -3.48 -13.16
CA PHE A 103 0.57 -4.64 -13.17
C PHE A 103 -0.87 -4.21 -12.97
N ARG A 104 -1.75 -4.60 -13.89
CA ARG A 104 -3.20 -4.40 -13.76
C ARG A 104 -3.89 -5.74 -13.56
N PHE A 105 -4.83 -5.77 -12.63
CA PHE A 105 -5.72 -6.88 -12.36
C PHE A 105 -7.15 -6.39 -12.49
N CYS A 106 -7.95 -7.01 -13.35
CA CYS A 106 -9.35 -6.67 -13.57
C CYS A 106 -10.24 -7.81 -13.11
N PHE A 107 -11.17 -7.50 -12.21
CA PHE A 107 -12.07 -8.48 -11.62
C PHE A 107 -13.48 -8.33 -12.20
N LYS A 108 -14.14 -9.46 -12.43
CA LYS A 108 -15.53 -9.53 -12.89
C LYS A 108 -16.16 -10.79 -12.31
N ASP A 109 -17.41 -10.69 -11.87
CA ASP A 109 -18.17 -11.81 -11.32
C ASP A 109 -17.43 -12.55 -10.16
N GLY A 110 -16.71 -11.79 -9.33
CA GLY A 110 -15.95 -12.31 -8.19
C GLY A 110 -14.70 -13.10 -8.56
N LYS A 111 -14.21 -13.00 -9.80
CA LYS A 111 -13.01 -13.67 -10.30
C LYS A 111 -12.09 -12.72 -11.03
N LEU A 112 -10.82 -13.09 -11.14
CA LEU A 112 -9.89 -12.38 -12.01
C LEU A 112 -10.24 -12.63 -13.48
N ALA A 113 -10.73 -11.61 -14.18
CA ALA A 113 -11.10 -11.69 -15.58
C ALA A 113 -9.90 -11.47 -16.50
N GLU A 114 -8.98 -10.58 -16.10
CA GLU A 114 -7.79 -10.25 -16.87
C GLU A 114 -6.65 -9.81 -15.95
N LYS A 115 -5.42 -10.14 -16.31
CA LYS A 115 -4.21 -9.48 -15.79
C LYS A 115 -3.30 -9.08 -16.94
N VAL A 116 -2.72 -7.88 -16.85
CA VAL A 116 -1.76 -7.37 -17.84
C VAL A 116 -0.58 -6.69 -17.17
N GLN A 117 0.55 -6.72 -17.88
CA GLN A 117 1.81 -6.09 -17.53
C GLN A 117 2.16 -5.10 -18.65
N TYR A 118 2.51 -3.87 -18.29
CA TYR A 118 2.99 -2.88 -19.26
C TYR A 118 3.99 -1.92 -18.62
N GLY A 119 4.90 -1.36 -19.42
CA GLY A 119 5.82 -0.30 -18.99
C GLY A 119 5.17 1.07 -19.15
N MET A 120 5.45 1.99 -18.23
CA MET A 120 5.17 3.41 -18.40
C MET A 120 6.40 4.10 -18.98
N LYS A 121 6.17 4.96 -19.98
CA LYS A 121 7.15 5.89 -20.56
C LYS A 121 7.08 7.24 -19.88
#